data_AF-A0A843T6B6-F1
#
_entry.id   AF-A0A843T6B6-F1
#
_cell.length_a   1.000
_cell.length_b   1.000
_cell.length_c   1.000
_cell.angle_alpha   90.00
_cell.angle_beta   90.00
_cell.angle_gamma   90.00
#
_symmetry.space_group_name_H-M   'P 1'
#
loop_
_entity.id
_entity.type
_entity.pdbx_description
1 polymer ?
#
loop_
_entity_poly.entity_id
_entity_poly.type
_entity_poly.pdbx_seq_one_letter_code
_entity_poly.pdbx_strand_id
1 'polypeptide(L)'
;GAPGSGKSTLSNALISAWRAVDRRVGVIAVDPSSPFTGGALLGDRIRMQDHVGDPGVFIRSMANRGRLGGVADATAGLVTLLDSARFDPVVIETVGVGQSEVDVIDHADTVVVVLTPGWGDGVQADKAGVLEIADIFVINKADHPGVGETRRWLTASLEMGPEREWVPPVVETIATTESGVEGLIDALDRHRRHLMGDDGRLRRRRRARAYLERA
;
A
#
# COMPACT_ATOMS: atom_id res chain seq x y z
N GLY A 1 1.39 5.73 3.80
CA GLY A 1 0.79 7.05 3.49
C GLY A 1 0.07 7.58 4.72
N ALA A 2 0.19 8.88 4.99
CA ALA A 2 -0.25 9.50 6.25
C ALA A 2 -1.73 9.30 6.61
N PRO A 3 -2.16 9.54 7.86
CA PRO A 3 -3.54 9.38 8.27
C PRO A 3 -4.42 10.35 7.49
N GLY A 4 -5.61 9.91 7.07
CA GLY A 4 -6.53 10.74 6.29
C GLY A 4 -6.19 10.88 4.80
N SER A 5 -5.11 10.26 4.31
CA SER A 5 -4.81 10.17 2.86
C SER A 5 -5.83 9.36 2.05
N GLY A 6 -6.67 8.58 2.74
CA GLY A 6 -7.74 7.78 2.12
C GLY A 6 -7.31 6.36 1.73
N LYS A 7 -6.27 5.80 2.38
CA LYS A 7 -5.79 4.42 2.16
C LYS A 7 -6.92 3.39 2.17
N SER A 8 -7.70 3.30 3.25
CA SER A 8 -8.74 2.28 3.37
C SER A 8 -9.89 2.46 2.37
N THR A 9 -10.22 3.70 2.02
CA THR A 9 -11.20 3.98 0.96
C THR A 9 -10.66 3.55 -0.41
N LEU A 10 -9.37 3.78 -0.68
CA LEU A 10 -8.72 3.32 -1.91
C LEU A 10 -8.60 1.79 -1.95
N SER A 11 -8.24 1.15 -0.83
CA SER A 11 -8.26 -0.30 -0.66
C SER A 11 -9.65 -0.87 -0.98
N ASN A 12 -10.72 -0.26 -0.45
CA ASN A 12 -12.09 -0.66 -0.73
C ASN A 12 -12.43 -0.61 -2.23
N ALA A 13 -12.10 0.50 -2.90
CA ALA A 13 -12.33 0.66 -4.33
C ALA A 13 -11.54 -0.36 -5.18
N LEU A 14 -10.29 -0.65 -4.79
CA LEU A 14 -9.48 -1.69 -5.45
C LEU A 14 -10.09 -3.08 -5.26
N ILE A 15 -10.58 -3.41 -4.06
CA ILE A 15 -11.29 -4.69 -3.81
C ILE A 15 -12.50 -4.79 -4.73
N SER A 16 -13.34 -3.75 -4.80
CA SER A 16 -14.51 -3.71 -5.70
C SER A 16 -14.13 -3.96 -7.15
N ALA A 17 -13.12 -3.27 -7.65
CA ALA A 17 -12.65 -3.42 -9.03
C ALA A 17 -12.09 -4.82 -9.31
N TRP A 18 -11.34 -5.42 -8.39
CA TRP A 18 -10.86 -6.79 -8.53
C TRP A 18 -11.96 -7.84 -8.44
N ARG A 19 -12.96 -7.63 -7.58
CA ARG A 19 -14.13 -8.52 -7.49
C ARG A 19 -15.01 -8.45 -8.73
N ALA A 20 -15.10 -7.31 -9.40
CA ALA A 20 -15.82 -7.18 -10.67
C ALA A 20 -15.24 -8.08 -11.79
N VAL A 21 -13.97 -8.48 -11.67
CA VAL A 21 -13.30 -9.44 -12.58
C VAL A 21 -13.01 -10.79 -11.90
N ASP A 22 -13.78 -11.12 -10.87
CA ASP A 22 -13.79 -12.37 -10.11
C ASP A 22 -12.43 -12.79 -9.48
N ARG A 23 -11.57 -11.82 -9.14
CA ARG A 23 -10.34 -12.11 -8.39
C ARG A 23 -10.63 -12.30 -6.91
N ARG A 24 -9.94 -13.23 -6.24
CA ARG A 24 -10.06 -13.41 -4.78
C ARG A 24 -9.08 -12.50 -4.07
N VAL A 25 -9.57 -11.64 -3.18
CA VAL A 25 -8.76 -10.58 -2.54
C VAL A 25 -8.57 -10.85 -1.06
N GLY A 26 -7.31 -10.91 -0.62
CA GLY A 26 -6.95 -10.94 0.80
C GLY A 26 -6.57 -9.55 1.28
N VAL A 27 -6.98 -9.15 2.48
CA VAL A 27 -6.65 -7.85 3.06
C VAL A 27 -6.16 -8.02 4.48
N ILE A 28 -5.00 -7.43 4.75
CA ILE A 28 -4.36 -7.34 6.04
C ILE A 28 -4.29 -5.86 6.40
N ALA A 29 -5.23 -5.38 7.20
CA ALA A 29 -5.26 -4.00 7.65
C ALA A 29 -4.57 -3.87 9.01
N VAL A 30 -3.63 -2.94 9.15
CA VAL A 30 -2.88 -2.72 10.39
C VAL A 30 -3.26 -1.38 10.98
N ASP A 31 -3.87 -1.41 12.16
CA ASP A 31 -4.28 -0.25 12.94
C ASP A 31 -3.27 0.07 14.05
N PRO A 32 -3.17 1.34 14.51
CA PRO A 32 -2.30 1.69 15.63
C PRO A 32 -2.87 1.11 16.92
N SER A 33 -1.99 0.58 17.78
CA SER A 33 -2.34 0.28 19.17
C SER A 33 -2.44 1.58 19.98
N SER A 34 -3.45 1.66 20.84
CA SER A 34 -3.56 2.70 21.86
C SER A 34 -2.37 2.61 22.82
N PRO A 35 -1.56 3.68 22.97
CA PRO A 35 -0.43 3.68 23.88
C PRO A 35 -0.86 3.66 25.36
N PHE A 36 -2.12 4.02 25.65
CA PHE A 36 -2.64 4.11 27.02
C PHE A 36 -3.39 2.85 27.47
N THR A 37 -4.07 2.17 26.55
CA THR A 37 -4.94 1.03 26.89
C THR A 37 -4.49 -0.29 26.28
N GLY A 38 -3.53 -0.28 25.34
CA GLY A 38 -3.08 -1.47 24.61
C GLY A 38 -4.09 -2.04 23.61
N GLY A 39 -5.33 -1.56 23.61
CA GLY A 39 -6.36 -1.93 22.63
C GLY A 39 -6.16 -1.26 21.26
N ALA A 40 -6.88 -1.70 20.24
CA ALA A 40 -6.91 -1.06 18.93
C ALA A 40 -8.35 -0.78 18.51
N LEU A 41 -8.58 0.36 17.86
CA LEU A 41 -9.91 0.78 17.40
C LEU A 41 -10.42 -0.06 16.21
N LEU A 42 -9.51 -0.78 15.53
CA LEU A 42 -9.74 -1.63 14.35
C LEU A 42 -10.66 -0.97 13.30
N GLY A 43 -10.42 0.32 13.05
CA GLY A 43 -11.36 1.20 12.37
C GLY A 43 -11.36 1.02 10.85
N ASP A 44 -10.28 0.49 10.29
CA ASP A 44 -10.14 0.31 8.85
C ASP A 44 -11.14 -0.70 8.29
N ARG A 45 -11.56 -1.68 9.11
CA ARG A 45 -12.61 -2.65 8.74
C ARG A 45 -13.98 -2.00 8.52
N ILE A 46 -14.27 -0.90 9.20
CA ILE A 46 -15.54 -0.18 9.05
C ILE A 46 -15.61 0.50 7.69
N ARG A 47 -14.46 0.82 7.07
CA ARG A 47 -14.41 1.43 5.74
C ARG A 47 -14.49 0.42 4.60
N MET A 48 -14.46 -0.88 4.90
CA MET A 48 -14.55 -1.98 3.93
C MET A 48 -15.80 -2.86 4.15
N GLN A 49 -16.88 -2.26 4.67
CA GLN A 49 -18.13 -2.97 4.96
C GLN A 49 -18.84 -3.49 3.70
N ASP A 50 -18.59 -2.86 2.55
CA ASP A 50 -19.21 -3.22 1.26
C ASP A 50 -18.90 -4.67 0.84
N HIS A 51 -17.80 -5.24 1.34
CA HIS A 51 -17.34 -6.61 1.03
C HIS A 51 -17.66 -7.61 2.15
N VAL A 52 -18.42 -7.22 3.17
CA VAL A 52 -18.82 -8.13 4.25
C VAL A 52 -19.71 -9.24 3.68
N GLY A 53 -19.24 -10.49 3.84
CA GLY A 53 -19.96 -11.66 3.37
C GLY A 53 -19.62 -12.07 1.92
N ASP A 54 -18.77 -11.33 1.20
CA ASP A 54 -18.24 -11.79 -0.09
C ASP A 54 -17.28 -12.97 0.13
N PRO A 55 -17.58 -14.18 -0.38
CA PRO A 55 -16.70 -15.35 -0.22
C PRO A 55 -15.36 -15.21 -0.96
N GLY A 56 -15.27 -14.29 -1.92
CA GLY A 56 -14.05 -13.92 -2.63
C GLY A 56 -13.16 -12.94 -1.88
N VAL A 57 -13.61 -12.36 -0.76
CA VAL A 57 -12.85 -11.37 0.01
C VAL A 57 -12.59 -11.86 1.43
N PHE A 58 -11.34 -11.79 1.88
CA PHE A 58 -10.96 -12.05 3.27
C PHE A 58 -10.29 -10.83 3.87
N ILE A 59 -10.85 -10.28 4.96
CA ILE A 59 -10.32 -9.10 5.64
C ILE A 59 -9.96 -9.44 7.08
N ARG A 60 -8.69 -9.19 7.43
CA ARG A 60 -8.17 -9.31 8.81
C ARG A 60 -7.56 -7.99 9.25
N SER A 61 -8.13 -7.39 10.29
CA SER A 61 -7.53 -6.25 10.99
C SER A 61 -6.60 -6.74 12.10
N MET A 62 -5.45 -6.08 12.23
CA MET A 62 -4.43 -6.36 13.24
C MET A 62 -3.98 -5.06 13.89
N ALA A 63 -3.47 -5.15 15.11
CA ALA A 63 -2.82 -4.03 15.77
C ALA A 63 -1.29 -4.17 15.64
N ASN A 64 -0.56 -3.06 15.55
CA ASN A 64 0.91 -3.09 15.54
C ASN A 64 1.55 -3.48 16.90
N ARG A 65 0.73 -3.55 17.97
CA ARG A 65 1.11 -3.98 19.34
C ARG A 65 2.30 -3.22 19.92
N GLY A 66 2.39 -1.92 19.66
CA GLY A 66 3.41 -1.06 20.26
C GLY A 66 4.81 -1.18 19.64
N ARG A 67 4.93 -1.85 18.49
CA ARG A 67 6.16 -1.82 17.69
C ARG A 67 6.32 -0.49 16.97
N LEU A 68 7.58 -0.11 16.72
CA LEU A 68 7.96 1.08 15.95
C LEU A 68 7.74 0.95 14.42
N GLY A 69 7.06 -0.11 13.97
CA GLY A 69 6.86 -0.43 12.55
C GLY A 69 5.41 -0.29 12.06
N GLY A 70 5.26 -0.16 10.74
CA GLY A 70 3.98 0.06 10.04
C GLY A 70 3.13 -1.20 9.82
N VAL A 71 3.65 -2.36 10.22
CA VAL A 71 3.03 -3.69 10.07
C VAL A 71 3.11 -4.50 11.38
N ALA A 72 2.30 -5.54 11.54
CA ALA A 72 2.37 -6.43 12.72
C ALA A 72 3.24 -7.67 12.45
N ASP A 73 3.81 -8.28 13.49
CA ASP A 73 4.69 -9.47 13.37
C ASP A 73 4.05 -10.64 12.62
N ALA A 74 2.73 -10.81 12.76
CA ALA A 74 2.01 -11.88 12.10
C ALA A 74 1.75 -11.64 10.59
N THR A 75 2.13 -10.47 10.05
CA THR A 75 1.83 -10.08 8.67
C THR A 75 2.42 -11.06 7.66
N ALA A 76 3.71 -11.40 7.78
CA ALA A 76 4.40 -12.34 6.90
C ALA A 76 3.71 -13.72 6.83
N GLY A 77 3.42 -14.31 8.00
CA GLY A 77 2.74 -15.60 8.07
C GLY A 77 1.34 -15.56 7.47
N LEU A 78 0.61 -14.46 7.67
CA LEU A 78 -0.72 -14.28 7.11
C LEU A 78 -0.69 -14.07 5.58
N VAL A 79 0.29 -13.33 5.05
CA VAL A 79 0.51 -13.22 3.60
C VAL A 79 0.74 -14.60 2.99
N THR A 80 1.63 -15.40 3.59
CA THR A 80 1.92 -16.77 3.13
C THR A 80 0.68 -17.66 3.16
N LEU A 81 -0.14 -17.56 4.21
CA LEU A 81 -1.37 -18.32 4.34
C LEU A 81 -2.40 -17.91 3.27
N LEU A 82 -2.56 -16.62 3.01
CA LEU A 82 -3.50 -16.10 2.01
C LEU A 82 -3.08 -16.46 0.58
N ASP A 83 -1.78 -16.34 0.26
CA ASP A 83 -1.22 -16.78 -1.03
C ASP A 83 -1.47 -18.29 -1.24
N SER A 84 -1.19 -19.11 -0.23
CA SER A 84 -1.45 -20.57 -0.25
C SER A 84 -2.95 -20.90 -0.39
N ALA A 85 -3.81 -20.05 0.18
CA ALA A 85 -5.27 -20.15 0.05
C ALA A 85 -5.80 -19.57 -1.26
N ARG A 86 -4.92 -19.18 -2.22
CA ARG A 86 -5.24 -18.64 -3.54
C ARG A 86 -5.99 -17.30 -3.51
N PHE A 87 -5.66 -16.44 -2.57
CA PHE A 87 -6.01 -15.02 -2.65
C PHE A 87 -4.91 -14.30 -3.44
N ASP A 88 -5.28 -13.66 -4.55
CA ASP A 88 -4.39 -12.86 -5.40
C ASP A 88 -5.22 -11.70 -6.00
N PRO A 89 -5.04 -10.46 -5.53
CA PRO A 89 -3.93 -10.00 -4.68
C PRO A 89 -4.15 -10.16 -3.16
N VAL A 90 -3.06 -10.03 -2.41
CA VAL A 90 -3.05 -9.79 -0.95
C VAL A 90 -2.63 -8.34 -0.70
N VAL A 91 -3.54 -7.54 -0.16
CA VAL A 91 -3.34 -6.13 0.18
C VAL A 91 -2.88 -6.01 1.63
N ILE A 92 -1.82 -5.26 1.86
CA ILE A 92 -1.36 -4.89 3.20
C ILE A 92 -1.57 -3.38 3.35
N GLU A 93 -2.44 -2.98 4.27
CA GLU A 93 -2.64 -1.58 4.63
C GLU A 93 -1.90 -1.26 5.92
N THR A 94 -0.97 -0.31 5.85
CA THR A 94 -0.21 0.16 7.01
C THR A 94 -1.04 1.14 7.83
N VAL A 95 -0.63 1.32 9.09
CA VAL A 95 -1.23 2.25 10.05
C VAL A 95 -1.34 3.69 9.50
N GLY A 96 -0.33 4.14 8.77
CA GLY A 96 -0.28 5.49 8.26
C GLY A 96 0.39 6.51 9.19
N VAL A 97 1.21 6.12 10.17
CA VAL A 97 1.85 7.04 11.14
C VAL A 97 3.34 7.25 10.84
N GLY A 98 3.65 8.00 9.77
CA GLY A 98 4.98 8.60 9.55
C GLY A 98 6.07 7.64 9.05
N GLN A 99 7.33 7.93 9.39
CA GLN A 99 8.52 7.21 8.88
C GLN A 99 8.63 5.73 9.29
N SER A 100 7.85 5.31 10.28
CA SER A 100 7.73 3.91 10.71
C SER A 100 7.11 2.97 9.67
N GLU A 101 6.62 3.49 8.54
CA GLU A 101 5.91 2.72 7.52
C GLU A 101 6.82 2.01 6.50
N VAL A 102 8.13 2.17 6.59
CA VAL A 102 9.10 1.61 5.63
C VAL A 102 9.13 0.08 5.66
N ASP A 103 8.89 -0.53 6.82
CA ASP A 103 8.93 -1.98 7.05
C ASP A 103 8.02 -2.81 6.11
N VAL A 104 7.03 -2.18 5.47
CA VAL A 104 6.15 -2.85 4.49
C VAL A 104 6.92 -3.41 3.28
N ILE A 105 8.11 -2.87 2.96
CA ILE A 105 8.97 -3.36 1.86
C ILE A 105 9.34 -4.84 2.03
N ASP A 106 9.48 -5.27 3.28
CA ASP A 106 9.87 -6.63 3.63
C ASP A 106 8.68 -7.60 3.61
N HIS A 107 7.48 -7.12 3.27
CA HIS A 107 6.27 -7.94 3.23
C HIS A 107 5.48 -7.84 1.91
N ALA A 108 5.74 -6.82 1.09
CA ALA A 108 4.98 -6.56 -0.13
C ALA A 108 5.82 -6.72 -1.40
N ASP A 109 5.26 -7.37 -2.43
CA ASP A 109 5.86 -7.43 -3.77
C ASP A 109 5.88 -6.08 -4.46
N THR A 110 4.83 -5.28 -4.26
CA THR A 110 4.70 -3.92 -4.80
C THR A 110 4.29 -2.98 -3.68
N VAL A 111 5.00 -1.87 -3.51
CA VAL A 111 4.67 -0.84 -2.51
C VAL A 111 4.01 0.36 -3.17
N VAL A 112 2.80 0.69 -2.72
CA VAL A 112 2.05 1.87 -3.17
C VAL A 112 2.10 2.94 -2.09
N VAL A 113 2.63 4.10 -2.44
CA VAL A 113 2.64 5.28 -1.55
C VAL A 113 1.51 6.21 -1.92
N VAL A 114 0.55 6.36 -0.99
CA VAL A 114 -0.60 7.25 -1.14
C VAL A 114 -0.31 8.62 -0.52
N LEU A 115 -0.41 9.65 -1.35
CA LEU A 115 -0.23 11.07 -1.07
C LEU A 115 -1.57 11.81 -1.29
N THR A 116 -1.66 13.06 -0.84
CA THR A 116 -2.78 13.95 -1.16
C THR A 116 -2.29 15.27 -1.79
N PRO A 117 -3.13 16.02 -2.51
CA PRO A 117 -2.81 17.37 -2.95
C PRO A 117 -2.30 18.25 -1.81
N GLY A 118 -1.34 19.15 -2.11
CA GLY A 118 -0.75 20.06 -1.12
C GLY A 118 0.34 19.43 -0.24
N TRP A 119 0.75 18.19 -0.51
CA TRP A 119 1.83 17.52 0.23
C TRP A 119 3.21 18.20 0.12
N GLY A 120 3.43 19.13 -0.81
CA GLY A 120 4.74 19.72 -1.13
C GLY A 120 5.53 20.29 0.06
N ASP A 121 4.88 20.98 1.01
CA ASP A 121 5.56 21.65 2.13
C ASP A 121 5.84 20.70 3.32
N GLY A 122 5.03 19.66 3.53
CA GLY A 122 5.24 18.67 4.59
C GLY A 122 6.38 17.69 4.29
N VAL A 123 6.81 17.60 3.03
CA VAL A 123 7.72 16.56 2.55
C VAL A 123 9.19 16.82 2.87
N GLN A 124 9.63 18.05 3.15
CA GLN A 124 11.05 18.27 3.48
C GLN A 124 11.52 17.47 4.71
N ALA A 125 10.63 17.17 5.66
CA ALA A 125 10.94 16.36 6.83
C ALA A 125 10.90 14.84 6.56
N ASP A 126 10.14 14.39 5.56
CA ASP A 126 9.85 12.96 5.30
C ASP A 126 10.60 12.36 4.09
N LYS A 127 11.43 13.19 3.43
CA LYS A 127 12.09 12.89 2.14
C LYS A 127 13.00 11.66 2.11
N ALA A 128 13.54 11.20 3.24
CA ALA A 128 14.62 10.21 3.24
C ALA A 128 14.18 8.74 3.39
N GLY A 129 12.88 8.41 3.38
CA GLY A 129 12.43 7.03 3.55
C GLY A 129 11.24 6.64 2.67
N VAL A 130 10.12 7.36 2.79
CA VAL A 130 8.86 6.94 2.16
C VAL A 130 8.88 7.06 0.62
N LEU A 131 9.63 8.01 0.05
CA LEU A 131 9.75 8.14 -1.42
C LEU A 131 10.68 7.10 -2.05
N GLU A 132 11.59 6.53 -1.26
CA GLU A 132 12.58 5.57 -1.75
C GLU A 132 11.98 4.18 -1.93
N ILE A 133 11.01 3.84 -1.08
CA ILE A 133 10.37 2.52 -1.06
C ILE A 133 9.26 2.35 -2.10
N ALA A 134 8.78 3.43 -2.72
CA ALA A 134 7.62 3.39 -3.58
C ALA A 134 7.94 2.73 -4.92
N ASP A 135 7.20 1.68 -5.26
CA ASP A 135 7.14 1.15 -6.62
C ASP A 135 6.06 1.90 -7.44
N ILE A 136 5.03 2.44 -6.78
CA ILE A 136 3.96 3.24 -7.40
C ILE A 136 3.58 4.38 -6.44
N PHE A 137 3.36 5.58 -6.98
CA PHE A 137 2.76 6.68 -6.24
C PHE A 137 1.31 6.89 -6.64
N VAL A 138 0.48 7.18 -5.64
CA VAL A 138 -0.90 7.57 -5.82
C VAL A 138 -1.12 8.95 -5.20
N ILE A 139 -1.60 9.91 -5.98
CA ILE A 139 -2.12 11.18 -5.47
C ILE A 139 -3.63 11.02 -5.36
N ASN A 140 -4.10 10.62 -4.17
CA ASN A 140 -5.51 10.43 -3.91
C ASN A 140 -6.19 11.76 -3.55
N LYS A 141 -7.52 11.82 -3.68
CA LYS A 141 -8.31 13.06 -3.57
C LYS A 141 -7.93 14.07 -4.66
N ALA A 142 -7.71 13.58 -5.87
CA ALA A 142 -7.29 14.39 -7.02
C ALA A 142 -8.33 15.45 -7.46
N ASP A 143 -9.53 15.41 -6.90
CA ASP A 143 -10.56 16.46 -6.98
C ASP A 143 -10.22 17.72 -6.17
N HIS A 144 -9.23 17.64 -5.25
CA HIS A 144 -8.80 18.80 -4.48
C HIS A 144 -7.78 19.69 -5.22
N PRO A 145 -7.78 21.01 -4.96
CA PRO A 145 -6.78 21.92 -5.48
C PRO A 145 -5.35 21.48 -5.13
N GLY A 146 -4.40 21.75 -6.02
CA GLY A 146 -2.98 21.46 -5.81
C GLY A 146 -2.50 20.10 -6.33
N VAL A 147 -3.39 19.25 -6.88
CA VAL A 147 -3.02 17.94 -7.45
C VAL A 147 -1.91 18.06 -8.50
N GLY A 148 -2.03 19.04 -9.42
CA GLY A 148 -1.05 19.26 -10.48
C GLY A 148 0.29 19.76 -9.96
N GLU A 149 0.31 20.51 -8.86
CA GLU A 149 1.55 20.92 -8.21
C GLU A 149 2.24 19.74 -7.53
N THR A 150 1.50 18.95 -6.75
CA THR A 150 2.01 17.73 -6.13
C THR A 150 2.60 16.78 -7.18
N ARG A 151 1.92 16.59 -8.32
CA ARG A 151 2.41 15.74 -9.41
C ARG A 151 3.70 16.26 -10.01
N ARG A 152 3.79 17.56 -10.33
CA ARG A 152 5.01 18.17 -10.89
C ARG A 152 6.18 18.04 -9.92
N TRP A 153 5.93 18.36 -8.65
CA TRP A 153 6.94 18.25 -7.60
C TRP A 153 7.45 16.81 -7.45
N LEU A 154 6.54 15.82 -7.45
CA LEU A 154 6.91 14.41 -7.31
C LEU A 154 7.68 13.90 -8.53
N THR A 155 7.24 14.28 -9.73
CA THR A 155 7.91 13.91 -10.98
C THR A 155 9.34 14.46 -11.01
N ALA A 156 9.52 15.76 -10.71
CA ALA A 156 10.84 16.37 -10.62
C ALA A 156 11.71 15.72 -9.53
N SER A 157 11.13 15.34 -8.40
CA SER A 157 11.86 14.64 -7.32
C SER A 157 12.36 13.26 -7.76
N LEU A 158 11.59 12.53 -8.58
CA LEU A 158 11.99 11.23 -9.13
C LEU A 158 13.07 11.38 -10.20
N GLU A 159 13.00 12.43 -11.02
CA GLU A 159 14.01 12.74 -12.05
C GLU A 159 15.36 13.15 -11.47
N MET A 160 15.37 13.84 -10.32
CA MET A 160 16.58 14.21 -9.60
C MET A 160 17.15 13.08 -8.72
N GLY A 161 16.40 12.00 -8.54
CA GLY A 161 16.82 10.83 -7.77
C GLY A 161 17.88 9.99 -8.47
N PRO A 162 18.42 8.95 -7.80
CA PRO A 162 19.30 7.98 -8.45
C PRO A 162 18.57 7.26 -9.59
N GLU A 163 19.32 6.83 -10.60
CA GLU A 163 18.79 6.01 -11.69
C GLU A 163 18.16 4.73 -11.13
N ARG A 164 16.92 4.44 -11.53
CA ARG A 164 16.16 3.27 -11.07
C ARG A 164 15.86 2.37 -12.26
N GLU A 165 16.00 1.06 -12.05
CA GLU A 165 15.57 0.04 -13.01
C GLU A 165 14.05 0.08 -13.27
N TRP A 166 13.29 0.50 -12.26
CA TRP A 166 11.87 0.77 -12.35
C TRP A 166 11.60 2.23 -11.95
N VAL A 167 11.05 3.02 -12.87
CA VAL A 167 10.60 4.39 -12.60
C VAL A 167 9.15 4.33 -12.09
N PRO A 168 8.89 4.68 -10.82
CA PRO A 168 7.55 4.58 -10.24
C PRO A 168 6.54 5.47 -10.99
N PRO A 169 5.44 4.92 -11.50
CA PRO A 169 4.39 5.74 -12.09
C PRO A 169 3.67 6.54 -11.00
N VAL A 170 3.22 7.75 -11.37
CA VAL A 170 2.36 8.60 -10.54
C VAL A 170 0.92 8.52 -11.07
N VAL A 171 0.01 7.97 -10.26
CA VAL A 171 -1.40 7.80 -10.60
C VAL A 171 -2.25 8.76 -9.76
N GLU A 172 -3.21 9.43 -10.37
CA GLU A 172 -4.16 10.28 -9.66
C GLU A 172 -5.45 9.51 -9.42
N THR A 173 -6.00 9.57 -8.20
CA THR A 173 -7.24 8.86 -7.86
C THR A 173 -8.20 9.73 -7.06
N ILE A 174 -9.49 9.42 -7.17
CA ILE A 174 -10.53 9.89 -6.26
C ILE A 174 -11.23 8.64 -5.72
N ALA A 175 -10.73 8.11 -4.60
CA ALA A 175 -11.16 6.82 -4.08
C ALA A 175 -12.67 6.74 -3.79
N THR A 176 -13.31 7.86 -3.43
CA THR A 176 -14.75 7.91 -3.12
C THR A 176 -15.66 7.78 -4.35
N THR A 177 -15.15 8.10 -5.54
CA THR A 177 -15.86 7.95 -6.81
C THR A 177 -15.25 6.87 -7.70
N GLU A 178 -14.28 6.13 -7.16
CA GLU A 178 -13.50 5.09 -7.85
C GLU A 178 -12.76 5.59 -9.11
N SER A 179 -12.66 6.91 -9.29
CA SER A 179 -11.96 7.50 -10.42
C SER A 179 -10.45 7.24 -10.34
N GLY A 180 -9.85 6.83 -11.46
CA GLY A 180 -8.43 6.50 -11.57
C GLY A 180 -8.02 5.14 -11.02
N VAL A 181 -8.95 4.37 -10.44
CA VAL A 181 -8.66 3.04 -9.85
C VAL A 181 -8.19 2.03 -10.90
N GLU A 182 -8.80 2.04 -12.09
CA GLU A 182 -8.37 1.20 -13.22
C GLU A 182 -6.91 1.49 -13.62
N GLY A 183 -6.54 2.78 -13.71
CA GLY A 183 -5.17 3.18 -14.00
C GLY A 183 -4.16 2.75 -12.93
N LEU A 184 -4.59 2.64 -11.67
CA LEU A 184 -3.78 2.09 -10.58
C LEU A 184 -3.62 0.57 -10.72
N ILE A 185 -4.69 -0.16 -11.07
CA ILE A 185 -4.62 -1.61 -11.34
C ILE A 185 -3.65 -1.88 -12.50
N ASP A 186 -3.74 -1.13 -13.58
CA ASP A 186 -2.81 -1.23 -14.70
C ASP A 186 -1.35 -1.00 -14.27
N ALA A 187 -1.10 -0.04 -13.38
CA ALA A 187 0.22 0.21 -12.84
C ALA A 187 0.72 -0.96 -11.98
N LEU A 188 -0.14 -1.54 -11.14
CA LEU A 188 0.15 -2.73 -10.34
C LEU A 188 0.50 -3.93 -11.23
N ASP A 189 -0.26 -4.16 -12.30
CA ASP A 189 -0.03 -5.27 -13.23
C ASP A 189 1.24 -5.08 -14.07
N ARG A 190 1.57 -3.84 -14.47
CA ARG A 190 2.85 -3.52 -15.11
C ARG A 190 4.02 -3.83 -14.19
N HIS A 191 3.95 -3.41 -12.92
CA HIS A 191 5.01 -3.67 -11.97
C HIS A 191 5.15 -5.17 -11.65
N ARG A 192 4.02 -5.88 -11.48
CA ARG A 192 4.03 -7.35 -11.33
C ARG A 192 4.75 -8.03 -12.49
N ARG A 193 4.45 -7.64 -13.74
CA ARG A 193 5.15 -8.16 -14.94
C ARG A 193 6.64 -7.84 -14.92
N HIS A 194 7.01 -6.62 -14.51
CA HIS A 194 8.41 -6.23 -14.35
C HIS A 194 9.16 -7.12 -13.34
N LEU A 195 8.52 -7.48 -12.23
CA LEU A 195 9.10 -8.39 -11.22
C LEU A 195 9.16 -9.85 -11.69
N MET A 196 8.19 -10.28 -12.50
CA MET A 196 8.08 -11.64 -13.05
C MET A 196 8.99 -11.88 -14.26
N GLY A 197 9.75 -10.88 -14.70
CA GLY A 197 10.72 -11.02 -15.77
C GLY A 197 11.76 -12.13 -15.52
N ASP A 198 12.45 -12.53 -16.58
CA ASP A 198 13.33 -13.71 -16.56
C ASP A 198 14.57 -13.57 -15.66
N ASP A 199 14.88 -12.36 -15.23
CA ASP A 199 16.05 -12.06 -14.40
C ASP A 199 15.88 -12.47 -12.93
N GLY A 200 14.68 -12.91 -12.53
CA GLY A 200 14.41 -13.47 -11.21
C GLY A 200 14.23 -12.44 -10.09
N ARG A 201 13.92 -11.17 -10.40
CA ARG A 201 13.63 -10.11 -9.41
C ARG A 201 12.65 -10.55 -8.32
N LEU A 202 11.51 -11.12 -8.71
CA LEU A 202 10.50 -11.58 -7.76
C LEU A 202 11.05 -12.67 -6.81
N ARG A 203 11.81 -13.62 -7.36
CA ARG A 203 12.44 -14.69 -6.57
C ARG A 203 13.46 -14.12 -5.59
N ARG A 204 14.27 -13.13 -6.01
CA ARG A 204 15.22 -12.44 -5.12
C ARG A 204 14.51 -11.70 -3.99
N ARG A 205 13.49 -10.89 -4.30
CA ARG A 205 12.68 -10.17 -3.29
C ARG A 205 12.09 -11.14 -2.27
N ARG A 206 11.39 -12.19 -2.72
CA ARG A 206 10.76 -13.17 -1.81
C ARG A 206 11.77 -13.96 -0.97
N ARG A 207 12.96 -14.28 -1.52
CA ARG A 207 14.04 -14.95 -0.75
C ARG A 207 14.64 -14.05 0.33
N ALA A 208 14.83 -12.76 0.03
CA ALA A 208 15.32 -11.80 1.01
C ALA A 208 14.37 -11.71 2.22
N ARG A 209 13.04 -11.68 1.97
CA ARG A 209 12.02 -11.70 3.04
C ARG A 209 12.09 -12.95 3.91
N ALA A 210 12.14 -14.13 3.28
CA ALA A 210 12.21 -15.40 3.99
C ALA A 210 13.48 -15.54 4.87
N TYR A 211 14.55 -14.81 4.56
CA TYR A 211 15.75 -14.74 5.38
C TYR A 211 15.54 -13.84 6.61
N LEU A 212 14.94 -12.67 6.43
CA LEU A 212 14.61 -11.73 7.52
C LEU A 212 13.64 -12.33 8.54
N GLU A 213 12.71 -13.17 8.10
CA GLU A 213 11.74 -13.86 8.98
C GLU A 213 12.38 -14.95 9.89
N ARG A 214 13.59 -15.39 9.59
CA ARG A 214 14.31 -16.44 10.34
C ARG A 214 15.41 -15.91 11.26
N ALA A 215 15.73 -14.63 11.15
CA ALA A 215 16.76 -13.94 11.93
C ALA A 215 16.14 -13.28 13.19
#